data_AF-A0A227IYF4-F1
#
_entry.id   AF-A0A227IYF4-F1
#
_cell.length_a   1.000
_cell.length_b   1.000
_cell.length_c   1.000
_cell.angle_alpha   90.00
_cell.angle_beta   90.00
_cell.angle_gamma   90.00
#
_symmetry.space_group_name_H-M   'P 1'
#
loop_
_entity.id
_entity.type
_entity.pdbx_description
1 polymer ?
#
loop_
_entity_poly.entity_id
_entity_poly.type
_entity_poly.pdbx_seq_one_letter_code
_entity_poly.pdbx_strand_id
1 'polypeptide(L)' 'PYTDKTLETITSKGVKKIDIMTPAFSSDCLETLEEIAGENKEIFMEAGGEQFHYIPCLNDDDMHIDMMAELVRSKL' A
#
# COMPACT_ATOMS: atom_id res chain seq x y z
N PRO A 1 6.02 13.49 0.47
CA PRO A 1 7.41 12.97 0.59
C PRO A 1 7.54 11.75 -0.33
N TYR A 2 8.74 11.41 -0.81
CA TYR A 2 8.93 10.16 -1.55
C TYR A 2 8.87 8.96 -0.59
N THR A 3 8.19 7.89 -1.00
CA THR A 3 7.90 6.73 -0.14
C THR A 3 9.18 6.00 0.26
N ASP A 4 10.05 5.72 -0.71
CA ASP A 4 11.37 5.11 -0.51
C ASP A 4 12.21 5.89 0.54
N LYS A 5 12.34 7.21 0.37
CA LYS A 5 13.11 8.08 1.30
C LYS A 5 12.48 8.16 2.68
N THR A 6 11.16 8.00 2.75
CA THR A 6 10.48 7.91 4.04
C THR A 6 10.84 6.59 4.73
N LEU A 7 10.78 5.46 4.01
CA LEU A 7 11.06 4.14 4.55
C LEU A 7 12.53 3.94 4.93
N GLU A 8 13.47 4.52 4.19
CA GLU A 8 14.90 4.55 4.53
C GLU A 8 15.17 5.19 5.91
N THR A 9 14.34 6.17 6.32
CA THR A 9 14.63 7.00 7.50
C THR A 9 13.68 6.77 8.67
N ILE A 10 12.50 6.18 8.45
CA ILE A 10 11.45 6.09 9.47
C ILE A 10 11.86 5.20 10.65
N THR A 11 12.71 4.20 10.42
CA THR A 11 13.22 3.28 11.44
C THR A 11 14.13 3.97 12.46
N SER A 12 14.87 5.00 12.03
CA SER A 12 15.70 5.84 12.92
C SER A 12 14.85 6.62 13.94
N LYS A 13 13.56 6.78 13.66
CA LYS A 13 12.57 7.42 14.54
C LYS A 13 11.87 6.41 15.47
N GLY A 14 12.33 5.15 15.49
CA GLY A 14 11.80 4.09 16.34
C GLY A 14 10.63 3.31 15.73
N VAL A 15 10.23 3.59 14.49
CA VAL A 15 9.16 2.82 13.82
C VAL A 15 9.76 1.52 13.27
N LYS A 16 9.39 0.40 13.88
CA LYS A 16 9.92 -0.93 13.51
C LYS A 16 8.92 -1.81 12.79
N LYS A 17 7.63 -1.46 12.83
CA LYS A 17 6.55 -2.24 12.23
C LYS A 17 5.61 -1.31 11.48
N ILE A 18 5.30 -1.65 10.24
CA ILE A 18 4.38 -0.87 9.41
C ILE A 18 3.41 -1.76 8.65
N ASP A 19 2.20 -1.23 8.49
CA ASP A 19 1.25 -1.64 7.47
C ASP A 19 1.22 -0.53 6.41
N ILE A 20 1.25 -0.89 5.13
CA ILE A 20 1.29 0.05 4.01
C ILE A 20 0.19 -0.28 2.99
N MET A 21 -0.43 0.77 2.44
CA MET A 21 -1.51 0.69 1.43
C MET A 21 -1.30 1.73 0.34
N THR A 22 -1.89 1.49 -0.84
CA THR A 22 -1.81 2.37 -2.03
C THR A 22 -3.19 2.96 -2.37
N PRO A 23 -3.66 3.99 -1.64
CA PRO A 23 -5.04 4.48 -1.73
C PRO A 23 -5.45 5.06 -3.09
N ALA A 24 -4.49 5.37 -3.94
CA ALA A 24 -4.75 5.87 -5.29
C ALA A 24 -5.04 4.75 -6.31
N PHE A 25 -4.92 3.48 -5.90
CA PHE A 25 -5.14 2.30 -6.74
C PHE A 25 -6.31 1.47 -6.18
N SER A 26 -7.27 1.18 -7.04
CA SER A 26 -8.38 0.27 -6.71
C SER A 26 -8.00 -1.20 -6.89
N SER A 27 -6.96 -1.48 -7.67
CA SER A 27 -6.53 -2.83 -8.03
C SER A 27 -5.01 -2.87 -8.09
N ASP A 28 -4.44 -4.03 -7.77
CA ASP A 28 -3.00 -4.23 -7.79
C ASP A 28 -2.46 -4.19 -9.24
N CYS A 29 -1.31 -3.55 -9.39
CA CYS A 29 -0.53 -3.42 -10.62
C CYS A 29 0.97 -3.54 -10.32
N LEU A 30 1.80 -3.27 -11.34
CA LEU A 30 3.26 -3.39 -11.23
C LEU A 30 3.80 -2.52 -10.09
N GLU A 31 3.39 -1.26 -10.05
CA GLU A 31 3.83 -0.28 -9.05
C GLU A 31 3.46 -0.74 -7.63
N THR A 32 2.30 -1.38 -7.43
CA THR A 32 1.87 -1.83 -6.10
C THR A 32 2.58 -3.11 -5.64
N LEU A 33 2.81 -4.07 -6.54
CA LEU A 33 3.33 -5.38 -6.16
C LEU A 33 4.86 -5.43 -6.18
N GLU A 34 5.49 -4.88 -7.22
CA GLU A 34 6.94 -4.91 -7.35
C GLU A 34 7.57 -3.74 -6.59
N GLU A 35 7.12 -2.50 -6.81
CA GLU A 35 7.76 -1.33 -6.18
C GLU A 35 7.37 -1.17 -4.71
N ILE A 36 6.07 -1.20 -4.37
CA ILE A 36 5.64 -1.02 -2.97
C ILE A 36 5.86 -2.29 -2.13
N ALA A 37 5.32 -3.44 -2.54
CA ALA A 37 5.39 -4.65 -1.72
C ALA A 37 6.74 -5.39 -1.81
N GLY A 38 7.52 -5.15 -2.88
CA GLY A 38 8.87 -5.67 -3.09
C GLY A 38 9.96 -4.68 -2.68
N GLU A 39 10.32 -3.75 -3.58
CA GLU A 39 11.49 -2.87 -3.41
C GLU A 39 11.42 -2.03 -2.12
N ASN A 40 10.29 -1.38 -1.85
CA ASN A 40 10.11 -0.57 -0.64
C ASN A 40 10.11 -1.40 0.65
N LYS A 41 9.66 -2.65 0.57
CA LYS A 41 9.79 -3.59 1.69
C LYS A 41 11.26 -3.87 1.97
N GLU A 42 12.06 -4.16 0.95
CA GLU A 42 13.51 -4.36 1.10
C GLU A 42 14.17 -3.15 1.75
N ILE A 43 13.90 -1.94 1.24
CA ILE A 43 14.39 -0.68 1.80
C ILE A 43 14.06 -0.55 3.30
N PHE A 44 12.82 -0.81 3.70
CA PHE A 44 12.41 -0.70 5.10
C PHE A 44 13.12 -1.73 5.99
N MET A 45 13.26 -2.97 5.51
CA MET A 45 13.92 -4.04 6.26
C MET A 45 15.42 -3.77 6.39
N GLU A 46 16.09 -3.30 5.34
CA GLU A 46 17.51 -2.89 5.36
C GLU A 46 17.76 -1.70 6.30
N ALA A 47 16.81 -0.77 6.40
CA ALA A 47 16.84 0.32 7.37
C ALA A 47 16.65 -0.14 8.82
N GLY A 48 16.50 -1.44 9.08
CA GLY A 48 16.34 -2.03 10.41
C GLY A 48 14.88 -2.09 10.87
N GLY A 49 13.94 -2.19 9.93
CA GLY A 49 12.57 -2.58 10.18
C GLY A 49 12.46 -4.06 10.58
N GLU A 50 11.40 -4.39 11.30
CA GLU A 50 11.14 -5.74 11.82
C GLU A 50 9.91 -6.38 11.17
N GLN A 51 8.90 -5.57 10.83
CA GLN A 51 7.67 -6.07 10.21
C GLN A 51 7.16 -5.09 9.16
N PHE A 52 6.91 -5.62 7.97
CA PHE A 52 6.30 -4.90 6.86
C PHE A 52 5.12 -5.70 6.35
N HIS A 53 3.94 -5.12 6.39
CA HIS A 53 2.72 -5.73 5.87
C HIS A 53 2.14 -4.87 4.75
N TYR A 54 2.13 -5.41 3.55
CA TYR A 54 1.40 -4.81 2.44
C TYR A 54 -0.08 -5.15 2.57
N ILE A 55 -0.94 -4.13 2.52
CA ILE A 55 -2.39 -4.27 2.43
C ILE A 55 -2.74 -4.26 0.94
N PRO A 56 -3.27 -5.37 0.38
CA PRO A 56 -3.67 -5.43 -1.02
C PRO A 56 -4.67 -4.34 -1.40
N CYS A 57 -4.66 -3.96 -2.67
CA CYS A 57 -5.74 -3.12 -3.20
C CYS A 57 -7.10 -3.83 -3.07
N LEU A 58 -8.18 -3.07 -3.25
CA LEU A 58 -9.54 -3.60 -3.12
C LEU A 58 -9.85 -4.71 -4.14
N ASN A 59 -9.20 -4.69 -5.30
CA ASN A 59 -9.28 -5.73 -6.34
C ASN A 59 -10.75 -6.09 -6.66
N ASP A 60 -11.07 -7.38 -6.62
CA ASP A 60 -12.37 -7.97 -6.90
C ASP A 60 -13.23 -8.20 -5.65
N ASP A 61 -12.95 -7.50 -4.55
CA ASP A 61 -13.78 -7.57 -3.34
C ASP A 61 -15.23 -7.15 -3.62
N ASP A 62 -16.17 -7.99 -3.19
CA ASP A 62 -17.60 -7.80 -3.43
C ASP A 62 -18.10 -6.43 -2.92
N MET A 63 -17.60 -5.96 -1.76
CA MET A 63 -18.01 -4.66 -1.21
C MET A 63 -17.51 -3.50 -2.06
N HIS A 64 -16.32 -3.62 -2.66
CA HIS A 64 -15.78 -2.62 -3.58
C HIS A 64 -16.62 -2.55 -4.87
N ILE A 65 -16.98 -3.69 -5.45
CA ILE A 65 -17.83 -3.77 -6.64
C ILE A 65 -19.22 -3.17 -6.35
N ASP A 66 -19.82 -3.52 -5.23
CA ASP A 66 -21.12 -3.00 -4.80
C ASP A 66 -21.09 -1.48 -4.62
N MET A 67 -20.06 -0.95 -3.95
CA MET A 67 -19.86 0.49 -3.79
C MET A 67 -19.73 1.19 -5.15
N MET A 68 -18.94 0.65 -6.09
CA MET A 68 -18.81 1.23 -7.43
C MET A 68 -20.14 1.22 -8.19
N ALA A 69 -20.91 0.14 -8.09
CA ALA A 69 -22.24 0.04 -8.71
C ALA A 69 -23.23 1.04 -8.09
N GLU A 70 -23.21 1.25 -6.78
CA GLU A 70 -24.03 2.24 -6.07
C GLU A 70 -23.69 3.66 -6.53
N LEU A 71 -22.40 4.00 -6.63
CA LEU A 71 -21.95 5.30 -7.12
C LEU A 71 -22.50 5.60 -8.51
N VAL A 72 -22.44 4.65 -9.44
CA VAL A 72 -23.00 4.81 -10.80
C VAL A 72 -24.52 4.98 -10.75
N ARG A 73 -25.24 4.12 -10.01
CA ARG A 73 -26.71 4.19 -9.89
C ARG A 73 -27.18 5.51 -9.28
N SER A 74 -26.43 6.09 -8.35
CA SER A 74 -26.76 7.36 -7.70
C SER A 74 -26.71 8.59 -8.63
N LYS A 75 -26.17 8.42 -9.84
CA LYS A 75 -26.02 9.47 -10.86
C LYS A 75 -26.97 9.31 -12.05
N LEU A 76 -27.79 8.26 -12.05
CA LEU A 76 -28.88 8.05 -13.00
C LEU A 76 -30.16 8.71 -12.47
#